data_AF-A0A2E7UU92-F1
#
_entry.id   AF-A0A2E7UU92-F1
#
_cell.length_a   1.000
_cell.length_b   1.000
_cell.length_c   1.000
_cell.angle_alpha   90.00
_cell.angle_beta   90.00
_cell.angle_gamma   90.00
#
_symmetry.space_group_name_H-M   'P 1'
#
loop_
_entity.id
_entity.type
_entity.pdbx_description
1 polymer ?
#
loop_
_entity_poly.entity_id
_entity_poly.type
_entity_poly.pdbx_seq_one_letter_code
_entity_poly.pdbx_strand_id
1 'polypeptide(L)'
;MLSWFVSASLALAAPACDPVAYPDWIAGVQEQGREDAYLCLAQDDGAITPLLEAIAAVETPDSGRHRRLQRALALHVMQRLDAPANVDALRALNASDRRLLRDAVHARRGRASPVAKHEAVFEKFDWYEPNPRYTNRSLNELDHANLVVIDRPPADLKPPSAMDAPAIAALPTAGGRGPRPANTNGVCGCAATSPPLAALSLLFPLLGLLRRRAEPPVVETR
;
A
#
# COMPACT_ATOMS: atom_id res chain seq x y z
N MET A 1 -3.88 41.62 48.13
CA MET A 1 -3.96 40.16 47.90
C MET A 1 -4.12 39.92 46.41
N LEU A 2 -3.03 39.61 45.70
CA LEU A 2 -3.04 39.36 44.25
C LEU A 2 -2.82 37.86 44.03
N SER A 3 -3.90 37.16 43.69
CA SER A 3 -3.88 35.72 43.38
C SER A 3 -3.41 35.51 41.95
N TRP A 4 -2.24 34.90 41.79
CA TRP A 4 -1.74 34.43 40.50
C TRP A 4 -2.40 33.09 40.17
N PHE A 5 -3.23 33.05 39.13
CA PHE A 5 -3.71 31.80 38.55
C PHE A 5 -2.61 31.21 37.67
N VAL A 6 -2.00 30.12 38.13
CA VAL A 6 -1.11 29.29 37.32
C VAL A 6 -1.99 28.46 36.39
N SER A 7 -2.14 28.89 35.14
CA SER A 7 -2.72 28.05 34.09
C SER A 7 -1.77 26.90 33.80
N ALA A 8 -2.07 25.73 34.39
CA ALA A 8 -1.43 24.48 34.02
C ALA A 8 -1.92 24.08 32.62
N SER A 9 -1.13 24.39 31.59
CA SER A 9 -1.32 23.83 30.26
C SER A 9 -1.10 22.32 30.34
N LEU A 10 -2.20 21.55 30.42
CA LEU A 10 -2.19 20.12 30.14
C LEU A 10 -1.86 19.95 28.66
N ALA A 11 -0.57 19.79 28.35
CA ALA A 11 -0.15 19.27 27.07
C ALA A 11 -0.67 17.83 27.02
N LEU A 12 -1.78 17.59 26.30
CA LEU A 12 -2.14 16.24 25.91
C LEU A 12 -0.96 15.70 25.10
N ALA A 13 -0.23 14.75 25.69
CA ALA A 13 0.74 13.97 24.95
C ALA A 13 0.00 13.39 23.75
N ALA A 14 0.48 13.71 22.54
CA ALA A 14 -0.02 13.07 21.33
C ALA A 14 0.03 11.56 21.56
N PRO A 15 -1.02 10.80 21.21
CA PRO A 15 -1.01 9.36 21.39
C PRO A 15 0.26 8.82 20.74
N ALA A 16 1.08 8.12 21.54
CA ALA A 16 2.22 7.39 21.02
C ALA A 16 1.64 6.41 20.01
N CYS A 17 1.91 6.67 18.73
CA CYS A 17 1.54 5.75 17.67
C CYS A 17 2.15 4.40 17.99
N ASP A 18 1.30 3.41 18.26
CA ASP A 18 1.75 2.03 18.40
C ASP A 18 2.47 1.68 17.10
N PRO A 19 3.76 1.31 17.17
CA PRO A 19 4.53 0.98 15.99
C PRO A 19 3.93 -0.29 15.38
N VAL A 20 3.10 -0.03 14.39
CA VAL A 20 2.75 -0.87 13.26
C VAL A 20 1.49 -1.72 13.37
N ALA A 21 0.41 -1.22 12.76
CA ALA A 21 -0.88 -1.90 12.60
C ALA A 21 -0.87 -2.93 11.44
N TYR A 22 0.18 -3.76 11.32
CA TYR A 22 0.22 -4.78 10.25
C TYR A 22 -0.98 -5.72 10.27
N PRO A 23 -1.45 -6.24 11.42
CA PRO A 23 -2.59 -7.17 11.42
C PRO A 23 -3.83 -6.55 10.77
N ASP A 24 -4.11 -5.28 11.05
CA ASP A 24 -5.28 -4.58 10.52
C ASP A 24 -5.15 -4.30 9.01
N TRP A 25 -3.97 -3.88 8.55
CA TRP A 25 -3.74 -3.68 7.12
C TRP A 25 -3.79 -5.00 6.35
N ILE A 26 -3.18 -6.05 6.89
CA ILE A 26 -3.20 -7.39 6.29
C ILE A 26 -4.64 -7.91 6.23
N ALA A 27 -5.41 -7.80 7.32
CA ALA A 27 -6.83 -8.17 7.33
C ALA A 27 -7.64 -7.35 6.30
N GLY A 28 -7.41 -6.03 6.23
CA GLY A 28 -8.04 -5.14 5.25
C GLY A 28 -7.77 -5.55 3.80
N VAL A 29 -6.53 -5.96 3.48
CA VAL A 29 -6.18 -6.52 2.17
C VAL A 29 -6.84 -7.88 1.96
N GLN A 30 -6.75 -8.79 2.94
CA GLN A 30 -7.22 -10.17 2.82
C GLN A 30 -8.73 -10.25 2.60
N GLU A 31 -9.50 -9.51 3.38
CA GLU A 31 -10.95 -9.60 3.43
C GLU A 31 -11.61 -8.69 2.41
N GLN A 32 -11.15 -7.44 2.34
CA GLN A 32 -11.86 -6.36 1.65
C GLN A 32 -11.13 -5.86 0.40
N GLY A 33 -9.84 -6.18 0.25
CA GLY A 33 -9.01 -5.61 -0.82
C GLY A 33 -8.89 -4.10 -0.72
N ARG A 34 -8.84 -3.58 0.51
CA ARG A 34 -8.77 -2.15 0.83
C ARG A 34 -7.54 -1.49 0.22
N GLU A 35 -7.77 -0.48 -0.61
CA GLU A 35 -6.72 0.24 -1.34
C GLU A 35 -5.74 0.95 -0.41
N ASP A 36 -6.24 1.61 0.64
CA ASP A 36 -5.43 2.27 1.64
C ASP A 36 -4.47 1.28 2.34
N ALA A 37 -4.96 0.09 2.70
CA ALA A 37 -4.14 -0.95 3.30
C ALA A 37 -2.99 -1.41 2.38
N TYR A 38 -3.24 -1.55 1.07
CA TYR A 38 -2.19 -1.85 0.10
C TYR A 38 -1.09 -0.78 0.07
N LEU A 39 -1.49 0.50 0.03
CA LEU A 39 -0.55 1.61 -0.04
C LEU A 39 0.30 1.71 1.23
N CYS A 40 -0.30 1.46 2.40
CA CYS A 40 0.43 1.47 3.67
C CYS A 40 1.44 0.33 3.79
N LEU A 41 1.04 -0.90 3.42
CA LEU A 41 1.94 -2.05 3.37
C LEU A 41 3.07 -1.85 2.35
N ALA A 42 2.80 -1.15 1.24
CA ALA A 42 3.83 -0.88 0.24
C ALA A 42 4.90 0.10 0.76
N GLN A 43 4.49 1.09 1.55
CA GLN A 43 5.36 2.17 2.05
C GLN A 43 6.20 1.75 3.26
N ASP A 44 5.72 0.83 4.10
CA ASP A 44 6.44 0.40 5.31
C ASP A 44 7.55 -0.62 4.97
N ASP A 45 8.79 -0.36 5.43
CA ASP A 45 9.96 -1.23 5.21
C ASP A 45 9.86 -2.56 5.97
N GLY A 46 9.18 -2.59 7.12
CA GLY A 46 9.03 -3.80 7.92
C GLY A 46 7.90 -4.73 7.45
N ALA A 47 7.11 -4.32 6.44
CA ALA A 47 5.92 -5.08 6.02
C ALA A 47 6.25 -6.40 5.30
N ILE A 48 7.49 -6.61 4.83
CA ILE A 48 7.84 -7.78 4.02
C ILE A 48 7.65 -9.11 4.76
N THR A 49 8.16 -9.22 6.00
CA THR A 49 8.06 -10.42 6.82
C THR A 49 6.61 -10.79 7.13
N PRO A 50 5.77 -9.89 7.69
CA PRO A 50 4.38 -10.25 7.98
C PRO A 50 3.55 -10.51 6.72
N LEU A 51 3.89 -9.91 5.57
CA LEU A 51 3.27 -10.27 4.29
C LEU A 51 3.61 -11.69 3.85
N LEU A 52 4.87 -12.10 3.95
CA LEU A 52 5.30 -13.46 3.61
C LEU A 52 4.67 -14.50 4.53
N GLU A 53 4.61 -14.23 5.83
CA GLU A 53 3.92 -15.08 6.81
C GLU A 53 2.43 -15.19 6.49
N ALA A 54 1.77 -14.06 6.19
CA ALA A 54 0.36 -14.05 5.85
C ALA A 54 0.06 -14.81 4.56
N ILE A 55 0.93 -14.76 3.55
CA ILE A 55 0.80 -15.54 2.30
C ILE A 55 0.93 -17.04 2.62
N ALA A 56 1.96 -17.42 3.38
CA ALA A 56 2.22 -18.82 3.75
C ALA A 56 1.10 -19.42 4.61
N ALA A 57 0.39 -18.60 5.38
CA ALA A 57 -0.73 -19.03 6.22
C ALA A 57 -2.04 -19.29 5.45
N VAL A 58 -2.13 -18.97 4.15
CA VAL A 58 -3.35 -19.22 3.37
C VAL A 58 -3.44 -20.69 2.95
N GLU A 59 -4.40 -21.43 3.51
CA GLU A 59 -4.58 -22.86 3.27
C GLU A 59 -4.89 -23.23 1.81
N THR A 60 -5.62 -22.36 1.09
CA THR A 60 -6.02 -22.59 -0.29
C THR A 60 -5.21 -21.71 -1.24
N PRO A 61 -4.23 -22.27 -1.98
CA PRO A 61 -3.52 -21.57 -3.04
C PRO A 61 -4.48 -20.97 -4.06
N ASP A 62 -4.08 -19.84 -4.65
CA ASP A 62 -4.83 -19.12 -5.70
C ASP A 62 -6.23 -18.62 -5.33
N SER A 63 -6.61 -18.71 -4.05
CA SER A 63 -7.81 -18.06 -3.53
C SER A 63 -7.75 -16.53 -3.75
N GLY A 64 -8.91 -15.88 -3.73
CA GLY A 64 -8.97 -14.42 -3.81
C GLY A 64 -8.13 -13.74 -2.71
N ARG A 65 -8.10 -14.33 -1.50
CA ARG A 65 -7.27 -13.88 -0.39
C ARG A 65 -5.79 -14.00 -0.70
N HIS A 66 -5.35 -15.16 -1.18
CA HIS A 66 -3.97 -15.42 -1.58
C HIS A 66 -3.50 -14.41 -2.64
N ARG A 67 -4.30 -14.22 -3.71
CA ARG A 67 -3.97 -13.26 -4.78
C ARG A 67 -3.88 -11.82 -4.29
N ARG A 68 -4.74 -11.40 -3.35
CA ARG A 68 -4.69 -10.06 -2.76
C ARG A 68 -3.41 -9.85 -1.94
N LEU A 69 -2.99 -10.83 -1.14
CA LEU A 69 -1.73 -10.76 -0.41
C LEU A 69 -0.51 -10.74 -1.33
N GLN A 70 -0.48 -11.56 -2.38
CA GLN A 70 0.58 -11.52 -3.39
C GLN A 70 0.65 -10.16 -4.07
N ARG A 71 -0.50 -9.54 -4.38
CA ARG A 71 -0.54 -8.16 -4.91
C ARG A 71 0.05 -7.17 -3.91
N ALA A 72 -0.25 -7.28 -2.62
CA ALA A 72 0.34 -6.40 -1.60
C ALA A 72 1.86 -6.54 -1.52
N LEU A 73 2.36 -7.78 -1.52
CA LEU A 73 3.79 -8.06 -1.57
C LEU A 73 4.44 -7.49 -2.84
N ALA A 74 3.79 -7.60 -3.99
CA ALA A 74 4.29 -7.02 -5.24
C ALA A 74 4.40 -5.49 -5.17
N LEU A 75 3.41 -4.81 -4.59
CA LEU A 75 3.47 -3.35 -4.42
C LEU A 75 4.58 -2.94 -3.46
N HIS A 76 4.80 -3.70 -2.39
CA HIS A 76 5.92 -3.50 -1.47
C HIS A 76 7.28 -3.67 -2.17
N VAL A 77 7.48 -4.75 -2.92
CA VAL A 77 8.73 -4.99 -3.68
C VAL A 77 8.95 -3.90 -4.74
N MET A 78 7.88 -3.46 -5.41
CA MET A 78 7.93 -2.42 -6.44
C MET A 78 8.53 -1.09 -5.94
N GLN A 79 8.25 -0.70 -4.70
CA GLN A 79 8.82 0.52 -4.12
C GLN A 79 10.34 0.43 -3.91
N ARG A 80 10.89 -0.80 -3.84
CA ARG A 80 12.28 -1.09 -3.47
C ARG A 80 13.11 -1.65 -4.63
N LEU A 81 12.73 -1.35 -5.87
CA LEU A 81 13.46 -1.76 -7.09
C LEU A 81 14.79 -1.00 -7.29
N ASP A 82 15.12 -0.06 -6.42
CA ASP A 82 16.42 0.61 -6.27
C ASP A 82 17.42 -0.18 -5.41
N ALA A 83 17.03 -1.36 -4.92
CA ALA A 83 17.89 -2.35 -4.29
C ALA A 83 17.87 -3.69 -5.09
N PRO A 84 18.83 -4.61 -4.84
CA PRO A 84 18.78 -5.95 -5.41
C PRO A 84 17.46 -6.67 -5.07
N ALA A 85 16.85 -7.31 -6.07
CA ALA A 85 15.56 -7.95 -5.93
C ALA A 85 15.55 -9.04 -4.85
N ASN A 86 14.56 -8.99 -3.94
CA ASN A 86 14.38 -9.99 -2.90
C ASN A 86 13.83 -11.30 -3.48
N VAL A 87 14.65 -12.35 -3.47
CA VAL A 87 14.34 -13.66 -4.07
C VAL A 87 13.18 -14.36 -3.37
N ASP A 88 13.07 -14.27 -2.05
CA ASP A 88 12.00 -14.92 -1.29
C ASP A 88 10.65 -14.27 -1.57
N ALA A 89 10.62 -12.94 -1.64
CA ALA A 89 9.43 -12.21 -2.07
C ALA A 89 9.01 -12.62 -3.49
N LEU A 90 9.95 -12.67 -4.44
CA LEU A 90 9.66 -13.07 -5.81
C LEU A 90 9.15 -14.51 -5.94
N ARG A 91 9.60 -15.43 -5.08
CA ARG A 91 9.11 -16.82 -5.06
C ARG A 91 7.66 -16.90 -4.60
N ALA A 92 7.24 -16.01 -3.70
CA ALA A 92 5.87 -15.96 -3.19
C ALA A 92 4.88 -15.30 -4.17
N LEU A 93 5.33 -14.67 -5.26
CA LEU A 93 4.47 -13.98 -6.22
C LEU A 93 3.99 -14.90 -7.35
N ASN A 94 2.75 -14.67 -7.79
CA ASN A 94 2.22 -15.27 -9.01
C ASN A 94 2.80 -14.60 -10.28
N ALA A 95 2.61 -15.23 -11.43
CA ALA A 95 3.14 -14.74 -12.71
C ALA A 95 2.64 -13.34 -13.11
N SER A 96 1.40 -12.99 -12.78
CA SER A 96 0.83 -11.67 -13.09
C SER A 96 1.51 -10.57 -12.29
N ASP A 97 1.77 -10.81 -11.01
CA ASP A 97 2.42 -9.85 -10.12
C ASP A 97 3.91 -9.70 -10.44
N ARG A 98 4.57 -10.76 -10.89
CA ARG A 98 5.95 -10.64 -11.41
C ARG A 98 6.02 -9.85 -12.71
N ARG A 99 5.01 -9.96 -13.59
CA ARG A 99 4.89 -9.10 -14.78
C ARG A 99 4.73 -7.63 -14.39
N LEU A 100 3.93 -7.32 -13.36
CA LEU A 100 3.82 -5.97 -12.82
C LEU A 100 5.20 -5.43 -12.40
N LEU A 101 5.99 -6.23 -11.67
CA LEU A 101 7.34 -5.84 -11.24
C LEU A 101 8.28 -5.58 -12.42
N ARG A 102 8.24 -6.43 -13.45
CA ARG A 102 9.02 -6.21 -14.68
C ARG A 102 8.67 -4.88 -15.34
N ASP A 103 7.37 -4.61 -15.51
CA ASP A 103 6.90 -3.35 -16.08
C ASP A 103 7.30 -2.17 -15.19
N ALA A 104 7.29 -2.33 -13.86
CA ALA A 104 7.68 -1.30 -12.92
C ALA A 104 9.17 -0.91 -13.02
N VAL A 105 10.08 -1.87 -13.26
CA VAL A 105 11.51 -1.58 -13.50
C VAL A 105 11.67 -0.59 -14.66
N HIS A 106 10.95 -0.81 -15.77
CA HIS A 106 10.97 0.13 -16.89
C HIS A 106 10.23 1.43 -16.60
N ALA A 107 9.11 1.35 -15.88
CA ALA A 107 8.29 2.52 -15.51
C ALA A 107 9.07 3.52 -14.66
N ARG A 108 9.92 3.05 -13.75
CA ARG A 108 10.84 3.90 -12.95
C ARG A 108 11.86 4.67 -13.79
N ARG A 109 12.06 4.29 -15.06
CA ARG A 109 12.88 5.02 -16.04
C ARG A 109 12.05 5.86 -17.01
N GLY A 110 10.75 5.97 -16.77
CA GLY A 110 9.82 6.76 -17.57
C GLY A 110 9.15 6.00 -18.71
N ARG A 111 9.17 4.66 -18.73
CA ARG A 111 8.39 3.92 -19.73
C ARG A 111 6.90 3.96 -19.38
N ALA A 112 6.05 4.42 -20.30
CA ALA A 112 4.61 4.21 -20.23
C ALA A 112 4.30 2.70 -20.22
N SER A 113 3.43 2.25 -19.32
CA SER A 113 3.16 0.81 -19.23
C SER A 113 2.28 0.37 -20.41
N PRO A 114 2.60 -0.75 -21.09
CA PRO A 114 1.76 -1.26 -22.17
C PRO A 114 0.47 -1.90 -21.65
N VAL A 115 0.35 -2.11 -20.34
CA VAL A 115 -0.80 -2.69 -19.67
C VAL A 115 -1.48 -1.60 -18.85
N ALA A 116 -2.65 -1.14 -19.28
CA ALA A 116 -3.40 -0.07 -18.63
C ALA A 116 -3.63 -0.33 -17.12
N LYS A 117 -3.84 -1.59 -16.72
CA LYS A 117 -3.97 -1.97 -15.30
C LYS A 117 -2.69 -1.78 -14.49
N HIS A 118 -1.51 -1.91 -15.11
CA HIS A 118 -0.23 -1.65 -14.45
C HIS A 118 0.04 -0.15 -14.39
N GLU A 119 -0.27 0.59 -15.46
CA GLU A 119 -0.20 2.06 -15.49
C GLU A 119 -1.01 2.68 -14.35
N ALA A 120 -2.28 2.29 -14.21
CA ALA A 120 -3.17 2.75 -13.14
C ALA A 120 -2.66 2.42 -11.72
N VAL A 121 -1.78 1.42 -11.57
CA VAL A 121 -1.09 1.15 -10.30
C VAL A 121 0.07 2.11 -10.11
N PHE A 122 0.89 2.33 -11.15
CA PHE A 122 2.06 3.19 -11.09
C PHE A 122 1.69 4.66 -10.85
N GLU A 123 0.60 5.15 -11.44
CA GLU A 123 0.05 6.50 -11.24
C GLU A 123 -0.28 6.84 -9.77
N LYS A 124 -0.38 5.83 -8.89
CA LYS A 124 -0.61 6.04 -7.45
C LYS A 124 0.65 6.47 -6.71
N PHE A 125 1.82 6.37 -7.32
CA PHE A 125 3.12 6.64 -6.70
C PHE A 125 3.80 7.84 -7.35
N ASP A 126 4.44 8.66 -6.53
CA ASP A 126 5.11 9.90 -6.96
C ASP A 126 6.31 9.68 -7.90
N TRP A 127 6.91 8.49 -7.88
CA TRP A 127 8.03 8.13 -8.74
C TRP A 127 7.66 7.88 -10.21
N TYR A 128 6.37 7.70 -10.52
CA TYR A 128 5.95 7.37 -11.88
C TYR A 128 5.72 8.63 -12.73
N GLU A 129 6.65 8.88 -13.64
CA GLU A 129 6.57 9.99 -14.60
C GLU A 129 6.86 9.47 -16.03
N PRO A 130 5.83 9.20 -16.85
CA PRO A 130 6.02 8.76 -18.22
C PRO A 130 6.84 9.76 -19.05
N ASN A 131 7.89 9.27 -19.69
CA ASN A 131 8.76 10.03 -20.56
C ASN A 131 8.61 9.54 -22.01
N PRO A 132 8.09 10.37 -22.94
CA PRO A 132 7.90 9.98 -24.34
C PRO A 132 9.22 9.69 -25.08
N ARG A 133 10.36 10.07 -24.51
CA ARG A 133 11.70 9.79 -25.04
C ARG A 133 12.36 8.55 -24.40
N TYR A 134 11.62 7.75 -23.64
CA TYR A 134 12.14 6.53 -23.04
C TYR A 134 12.77 5.60 -24.09
N THR A 135 13.93 5.04 -23.74
CA THR A 135 14.55 3.94 -24.48
C THR A 135 15.15 2.94 -23.50
N ASN A 136 15.35 1.69 -23.91
CA ASN A 136 15.96 0.66 -23.05
C ASN A 136 17.40 0.99 -22.62
N ARG A 137 18.06 1.97 -23.25
CA ARG A 137 19.38 2.46 -22.82
C ARG A 137 19.34 3.25 -21.50
N SER A 138 18.15 3.60 -21.02
CA SER A 138 17.96 4.28 -19.73
C SER A 138 18.03 3.33 -18.53
N LEU A 139 18.02 2.01 -18.77
CA LEU A 139 18.20 1.01 -17.72
C LEU A 139 19.66 1.01 -17.26
N ASN A 140 19.86 0.95 -15.94
CA ASN A 140 21.19 0.79 -15.35
C ASN A 140 21.51 -0.69 -15.06
N GLU A 141 22.72 -0.96 -14.56
CA GLU A 141 23.17 -2.32 -14.24
C GLU A 141 22.27 -3.02 -13.20
N LEU A 142 21.78 -2.27 -12.20
CA LEU A 142 20.88 -2.81 -11.19
C LEU A 142 19.51 -3.18 -11.77
N ASP A 143 18.96 -2.37 -12.67
CA ASP A 143 17.70 -2.66 -13.35
C ASP A 143 17.82 -3.97 -14.16
N HIS A 144 18.93 -4.13 -14.89
CA HIS A 144 19.23 -5.36 -15.63
C HIS A 144 19.36 -6.57 -14.70
N ALA A 145 20.07 -6.42 -13.57
CA ALA A 145 20.19 -7.48 -12.57
C ALA A 145 18.81 -7.88 -11.99
N ASN A 146 17.98 -6.90 -11.66
CA ASN A 146 16.64 -7.11 -11.14
C ASN A 146 15.73 -7.81 -12.17
N LEU A 147 15.76 -7.38 -13.45
CA LEU A 147 15.01 -8.03 -14.53
C LEU A 147 15.39 -9.51 -14.67
N VAL A 148 16.68 -9.83 -14.62
CA VAL A 148 17.14 -11.23 -14.69
C VAL A 148 16.54 -12.09 -13.57
N VAL A 149 16.43 -11.57 -12.35
CA VAL A 149 15.84 -12.32 -11.23
C VAL A 149 14.30 -12.37 -11.33
N ILE A 150 13.66 -11.28 -11.75
CA ILE A 150 12.20 -11.18 -11.96
C ILE A 150 11.71 -12.05 -13.13
N ASP A 151 12.58 -12.45 -14.05
CA ASP A 151 12.20 -13.29 -15.20
C ASP A 151 12.34 -14.79 -14.95
N ARG A 152 13.17 -15.21 -13.99
CA ARG A 152 13.36 -16.64 -13.69
C ARG A 152 12.09 -17.28 -13.14
N PRO A 153 11.62 -18.44 -13.60
CA PRO A 153 10.49 -19.14 -12.97
C PRO A 153 10.70 -19.34 -11.45
N PRO A 154 9.64 -19.32 -10.61
CA PRO A 154 9.78 -19.51 -9.17
C PRO A 154 10.49 -20.82 -8.78
N ALA A 155 10.32 -21.89 -9.56
CA ALA A 155 10.98 -23.18 -9.35
C ALA A 155 12.52 -23.11 -9.49
N ASP A 156 13.02 -22.15 -10.27
CA ASP A 156 14.45 -21.98 -10.54
C ASP A 156 15.12 -21.01 -9.54
N LEU A 157 14.33 -20.38 -8.67
CA LEU A 157 14.83 -19.51 -7.60
C LEU A 157 15.27 -20.38 -6.41
N LYS A 158 16.57 -20.68 -6.34
CA LYS A 158 17.17 -21.41 -5.21
C LYS A 158 16.81 -20.73 -3.87
N PRO A 159 16.36 -21.48 -2.83
CA PRO A 159 16.20 -20.92 -1.49
C PRO A 159 17.54 -20.33 -1.01
N PRO A 160 17.52 -19.21 -0.26
CA PRO A 160 18.75 -18.70 0.33
C PRO A 160 19.40 -19.84 1.11
N SER A 161 20.70 -20.06 0.90
CA SER A 161 21.44 -20.98 1.76
C SER A 161 21.30 -20.45 3.19
N ALA A 162 21.31 -21.32 4.21
CA ALA A 162 21.34 -20.87 5.61
C ALA A 162 22.51 -19.92 5.90
N MET A 163 23.55 -19.93 5.05
CA MET A 163 24.69 -19.01 5.08
C MET A 163 24.43 -17.62 4.47
N ASP A 164 23.38 -17.44 3.66
CA ASP A 164 23.04 -16.19 2.97
C ASP A 164 22.06 -15.32 3.79
N ALA A 165 21.37 -15.91 4.78
CA ALA A 165 20.41 -15.22 5.66
C ALA A 165 20.97 -13.95 6.37
N PRO A 166 22.20 -13.92 6.92
CA PRO A 166 22.75 -12.70 7.51
C PRO A 166 23.10 -11.63 6.47
N ALA A 167 23.33 -11.98 5.20
CA ALA A 167 23.60 -11.02 4.14
C ALA A 167 22.32 -10.27 3.70
N ILE A 168 21.15 -10.94 3.77
CA ILE A 168 19.84 -10.31 3.53
C ILE A 168 19.52 -9.33 4.67
N ALA A 169 19.85 -9.68 5.92
CA ALA A 169 19.71 -8.80 7.09
C ALA A 169 20.69 -7.61 7.09
N ALA A 170 21.80 -7.71 6.35
CA ALA A 170 22.84 -6.70 6.23
C ALA A 170 22.75 -5.83 4.97
N LEU A 171 21.75 -6.07 4.10
CA LEU A 171 21.40 -5.08 3.07
C LEU A 171 21.11 -3.77 3.81
N PRO A 172 21.69 -2.63 3.39
CA PRO A 172 21.26 -1.37 3.93
C PRO A 172 19.75 -1.32 3.75
N THR A 173 18.99 -1.25 4.84
CA THR A 173 17.65 -0.65 4.80
C THR A 173 17.90 0.66 4.09
N ALA A 174 17.52 0.75 2.81
CA ALA A 174 17.75 1.94 2.02
C ALA A 174 17.13 3.06 2.83
N GLY A 175 17.98 3.87 3.49
CA GLY A 175 17.55 4.78 4.56
C GLY A 175 16.74 5.96 4.05
N GLY A 176 16.32 5.91 2.78
CA GLY A 176 15.30 6.78 2.24
C GLY A 176 13.97 6.05 2.37
N ARG A 177 13.02 6.68 3.07
CA ARG A 177 11.59 6.37 2.91
C ARG A 177 11.37 6.18 1.41
N GLY A 178 10.97 4.98 1.02
CA GLY A 178 10.63 4.67 -0.36
C GLY A 178 9.69 5.74 -0.92
N PRO A 179 9.71 5.94 -2.24
CA PRO A 179 8.91 6.97 -2.88
C PRO A 179 7.43 6.85 -2.45
N ARG A 180 6.79 7.98 -2.13
CA ARG A 180 5.52 7.99 -1.41
C ARG A 180 4.36 7.82 -2.40
N PRO A 181 3.25 7.21 -1.96
CA PRO A 181 2.01 7.34 -2.72
C PRO A 181 1.67 8.84 -2.88
N ALA A 182 1.26 9.24 -4.07
CA ALA A 182 1.00 10.65 -4.40
C ALA A 182 -0.14 11.27 -3.56
N ASN A 183 -0.95 10.46 -2.86
CA ASN A 183 -2.15 10.90 -2.14
C ASN A 183 -2.25 10.46 -0.66
N THR A 184 -1.22 9.86 -0.04
CA THR A 184 -1.36 9.28 1.33
C THR A 184 -1.01 10.23 2.46
N ASN A 185 -1.07 11.56 2.26
CA ASN A 185 -0.91 12.54 3.35
C ASN A 185 -1.96 12.30 4.46
N GLY A 186 -1.63 11.44 5.43
CA GLY A 186 -2.47 11.08 6.59
C GLY A 186 -3.10 9.68 6.58
N VAL A 187 -2.95 8.86 5.54
CA VAL A 187 -3.67 7.57 5.43
C VAL A 187 -2.94 6.42 6.14
N CYS A 188 -1.61 6.45 6.12
CA CYS A 188 -0.77 5.38 6.68
C CYS A 188 -0.20 5.81 8.03
N GLY A 189 -0.91 5.47 9.11
CA GLY A 189 -0.58 5.84 10.48
C GLY A 189 -1.66 6.71 11.15
N CYS A 190 -1.42 7.07 12.41
CA CYS A 190 -2.38 7.62 13.39
C CYS A 190 -3.23 8.86 13.00
N ALA A 191 -3.01 9.47 11.84
CA ALA A 191 -3.80 10.61 11.39
C ALA A 191 -5.18 10.18 10.83
N ALA A 192 -5.36 8.91 10.45
CA ALA A 192 -6.62 8.42 9.86
C ALA A 192 -7.74 8.19 10.90
N THR A 193 -7.43 8.15 12.19
CA THR A 193 -8.39 8.03 13.30
C THR A 193 -8.60 9.35 14.01
N SER A 194 -8.88 10.43 13.28
CA SER A 194 -9.75 11.44 13.86
C SER A 194 -11.17 10.88 13.76
N PRO A 195 -11.82 10.44 14.86
CA PRO A 195 -13.26 10.21 14.79
C PRO A 195 -13.88 11.50 14.22
N PRO A 196 -14.85 11.42 13.28
CA PRO A 196 -15.61 12.60 12.94
C PRO A 196 -16.08 13.17 14.28
N LEU A 197 -15.83 14.45 14.55
CA LEU A 197 -16.39 15.15 15.69
C LEU A 197 -17.91 15.05 15.55
N ALA A 198 -18.46 13.94 16.01
CA ALA A 198 -19.86 13.65 16.06
C ALA A 198 -20.40 14.62 17.10
N ALA A 199 -20.88 15.74 16.59
CA ALA A 199 -22.06 16.40 17.08
C ALA A 199 -22.11 16.56 18.61
N LEU A 200 -21.28 17.45 19.13
CA LEU A 200 -21.74 18.36 20.19
C LEU A 200 -22.70 19.39 19.57
N SER A 201 -23.76 18.91 18.92
CA SER A 201 -24.95 19.69 18.62
C SER A 201 -25.93 19.42 19.74
N LEU A 202 -25.67 20.12 20.84
CA LEU A 202 -26.65 20.38 21.88
C LEU A 202 -27.95 20.86 21.24
N LEU A 203 -29.04 20.17 21.58
CA LEU A 203 -30.37 20.75 21.81
C LEU A 203 -30.89 21.74 20.76
N PHE A 204 -31.49 21.24 19.68
CA PHE A 204 -32.60 21.94 19.04
C PHE A 204 -33.92 21.29 19.46
N PRO A 205 -34.83 22.03 20.14
CA PRO A 205 -36.10 21.47 20.57
C PRO A 205 -37.04 21.29 19.37
N LEU A 206 -37.81 20.21 19.44
CA LEU A 206 -39.01 19.92 18.66
C LEU A 206 -39.93 21.14 18.56
N LEU A 207 -40.05 21.72 17.36
CA LEU A 207 -41.19 22.57 17.00
C LEU A 207 -41.38 22.60 15.48
N GLY A 208 -42.57 22.19 15.02
CA GLY A 208 -43.07 22.44 13.67
C GLY A 208 -43.35 21.17 12.86
N LEU A 209 -44.47 20.49 13.07
CA LEU A 209 -45.73 20.67 12.30
C LEU A 209 -45.65 20.30 10.80
N LEU A 210 -46.24 19.14 10.50
CA LEU A 210 -47.17 18.88 9.39
C LEU A 210 -46.91 19.61 8.05
N ARG A 211 -46.46 18.87 7.02
CA ARG A 211 -46.92 19.16 5.65
C ARG A 211 -47.08 17.90 4.81
N ARG A 212 -48.16 17.92 4.05
CA ARG A 212 -48.86 16.80 3.44
C ARG A 212 -48.20 16.31 2.15
N ARG A 213 -48.28 14.99 1.98
CA ARG A 213 -48.55 14.19 0.78
C ARG A 213 -48.96 14.96 -0.50
N ALA A 214 -48.27 14.67 -1.60
CA ALA A 214 -48.82 14.72 -2.95
C ALA A 214 -48.17 13.62 -3.80
N GLU A 215 -48.96 12.61 -4.18
CA GLU A 215 -48.61 11.58 -5.16
C GLU A 215 -48.87 12.14 -6.58
N PRO A 216 -47.98 11.94 -7.56
CA PRO A 216 -48.28 12.22 -8.96
C PRO A 216 -48.98 11.02 -9.65
N PRO A 217 -49.77 11.28 -10.70
CA PRO A 217 -50.61 10.28 -11.36
C PRO A 217 -49.83 9.30 -12.25
N VAL A 218 -50.35 8.09 -12.30
CA VAL A 218 -49.97 7.00 -13.21
C VAL A 218 -50.35 7.36 -14.64
N VAL A 219 -49.38 7.30 -15.56
CA VAL A 219 -49.62 7.38 -17.01
C VAL A 219 -49.56 5.97 -17.57
N GLU A 220 -50.70 5.49 -18.05
CA GLU A 220 -50.86 4.20 -18.72
C GLU A 220 -50.74 4.42 -20.23
N THR A 221 -49.67 3.90 -20.83
CA THR A 221 -49.51 3.86 -22.30
C THR A 221 -49.83 2.47 -22.81
N ARG A 222 -50.87 2.41 -23.65
CA ARG A 222 -51.20 1.30 -24.54
C ARG A 222 -50.08 0.96 -25.51
#